data_AF-U6D8F0-F1
#
_entry.id   AF-U6D8F0-F1
#
_cell.length_a   1.000
_cell.length_b   1.000
_cell.length_c   1.000
_cell.angle_alpha   90.00
_cell.angle_beta   90.00
_cell.angle_gamma   90.00
#
_symmetry.space_group_name_H-M   'P 1'
#
loop_
_entity.id
_entity.type
_entity.pdbx_description
1 polymer ?
#
loop_
_entity_poly.entity_id
_entity_poly.type
_entity_poly.pdbx_seq_one_letter_code
_entity_poly.pdbx_strand_id
1 'polypeptide(L)'
;FAFPDAVKQILRRRQIRPHWMFVLDSLLSRAVRVALAVLGPEEETEEVPPRSEEEPQSKQQETISRLPGEPEKTPPTPVVQLGLLRAETDRLRDVLAEKERECQALVQQALERIHRETGTCTLAPEPPAALTVDQGLVQWLQGLNVDSGTIQMLLNHSFTLHILLTCATRDDLIYTRIRGGMVCRIWRAILAQRSGSTPVTPGQQEAE
;
A
#
# COMPACT_ATOMS: atom_id res chain seq x y z
N PHE A 1 43.85 8.28 -0.45
CA PHE A 1 42.66 8.88 0.15
C PHE A 1 41.93 7.82 0.95
N ALA A 2 42.00 7.87 2.27
CA ALA A 2 41.36 6.87 3.12
C ALA A 2 39.85 7.15 3.16
N PHE A 3 39.04 6.16 2.78
CA PHE A 3 37.57 6.22 2.84
C PHE A 3 37.02 6.75 4.19
N PRO A 4 37.60 6.39 5.36
CA PRO A 4 37.16 6.95 6.64
C PRO A 4 37.28 8.47 6.75
N ASP A 5 38.30 9.07 6.15
CA ASP A 5 38.53 10.52 6.23
C ASP A 5 37.53 11.30 5.38
N ALA A 6 37.19 10.75 4.20
CA ALA A 6 36.16 11.32 3.33
C ALA A 6 34.78 11.27 4.00
N VAL A 7 34.43 10.16 4.66
CA VAL A 7 33.19 10.01 5.42
C VAL A 7 33.16 10.97 6.61
N LYS A 8 34.25 11.09 7.36
CA LYS A 8 34.37 12.05 8.48
C LYS A 8 34.20 13.50 8.02
N GLN A 9 34.72 13.86 6.85
CA GLN A 9 34.57 15.22 6.29
C GLN A 9 33.12 15.52 5.87
N ILE A 10 32.39 14.54 5.33
CA ILE A 10 30.97 14.67 4.96
C ILE A 10 30.08 14.73 6.20
N LEU A 11 30.35 13.88 7.20
CA LEU A 11 29.56 13.82 8.43
C LEU A 11 29.70 15.09 9.27
N ARG A 12 30.88 15.75 9.30
CA ARG A 12 31.06 17.04 9.97
C ARG A 12 30.27 18.20 9.34
N ARG A 13 29.89 18.11 8.07
CA ARG A 13 29.05 19.12 7.39
C ARG A 13 27.56 18.98 7.73
N ARG A 14 27.16 17.88 8.38
CA ARG A 14 25.82 17.68 8.96
C ARG A 14 25.97 17.94 10.45
N GLN A 15 25.07 18.70 11.08
CA GLN A 15 25.16 19.07 12.51
C GLN A 15 24.92 17.87 13.47
N ILE A 16 25.79 16.87 13.41
CA ILE A 16 25.73 15.65 14.20
C ILE A 16 26.51 15.86 15.50
N ARG A 17 25.87 15.60 16.66
CA ARG A 17 26.54 15.78 17.97
C ARG A 17 27.73 14.81 18.11
N PRO A 18 28.82 15.18 18.81
CA PRO A 18 30.06 14.40 18.86
C PRO A 18 29.86 12.93 19.25
N HIS A 19 29.03 12.61 20.26
CA HIS A 19 28.77 11.24 20.70
C HIS A 19 28.17 10.35 19.60
N TRP A 20 27.31 10.88 18.73
CA TRP A 20 26.75 10.13 17.60
C TRP A 20 27.81 9.81 16.53
N MET A 21 28.77 10.72 16.32
CA MET A 21 29.90 10.47 15.42
C MET A 21 30.78 9.31 15.94
N PHE A 22 31.00 9.21 17.25
CA PHE A 22 31.72 8.09 17.86
C PHE A 22 30.96 6.76 17.74
N VAL A 23 29.62 6.77 17.90
CA VAL A 23 28.79 5.57 17.71
C VAL A 23 28.82 5.11 16.25
N LEU A 24 28.72 6.04 15.30
CA LEU A 24 28.81 5.72 13.87
C LEU A 24 30.20 5.18 13.47
N ASP A 25 31.28 5.79 13.97
CA ASP A 25 32.65 5.34 13.69
C ASP A 25 32.91 3.94 14.29
N SER A 26 32.41 3.67 15.49
CA SER A 26 32.53 2.35 16.13
C SER A 26 31.68 1.28 15.44
N LEU A 27 30.47 1.62 14.99
CA LEU A 27 29.61 0.72 14.22
C LEU A 27 30.23 0.38 12.86
N LEU A 28 30.72 1.38 12.12
CA LEU A 28 31.41 1.20 10.85
C LEU A 28 32.67 0.36 11.01
N SER A 29 33.49 0.66 12.03
CA SER A 29 34.70 -0.12 12.32
C SER A 29 34.40 -1.57 12.65
N ARG A 30 33.31 -1.85 13.38
CA ARG A 30 32.86 -3.21 13.68
C ARG A 30 32.35 -3.91 12.42
N ALA A 31 31.54 -3.25 11.61
CA ALA A 31 31.01 -3.80 10.37
C ALA A 31 32.15 -4.16 9.39
N VAL A 32 33.17 -3.30 9.26
CA VAL A 32 34.35 -3.57 8.43
C VAL A 32 35.16 -4.74 8.97
N ARG A 33 35.36 -4.85 10.29
CA ARG A 33 36.04 -6.02 10.89
C ARG A 33 35.29 -7.32 10.64
N VAL A 34 33.96 -7.31 10.77
CA VAL A 34 33.13 -8.49 10.49
C VAL A 34 33.17 -8.84 9.01
N ALA A 35 33.08 -7.85 8.12
CA ALA A 35 33.18 -8.07 6.68
C ALA A 35 34.57 -8.63 6.30
N LEU A 36 35.65 -8.12 6.88
CA LEU A 36 37.00 -8.66 6.66
C LEU A 36 37.17 -10.08 7.21
N ALA A 37 36.53 -10.43 8.32
CA ALA A 37 36.55 -11.80 8.84
C ALA A 37 35.76 -12.78 7.96
N VAL A 38 34.75 -12.30 7.23
CA VAL A 38 33.94 -13.10 6.29
C VAL A 38 34.55 -13.15 4.89
N LEU A 39 35.26 -12.10 4.48
CA LEU A 39 35.83 -11.93 3.13
C LEU A 39 37.34 -12.18 3.07
N GLY A 40 37.99 -12.39 4.22
CA GLY A 40 39.39 -12.80 4.28
C GLY A 40 39.56 -14.19 3.66
N PRO A 41 40.67 -14.47 2.97
CA PRO A 41 40.85 -15.73 2.27
C PRO A 41 40.75 -16.89 3.26
N GLU A 42 39.81 -17.81 3.02
CA GLU A 42 39.86 -19.18 3.52
C GLU A 42 41.21 -19.77 3.11
N GLU A 43 42.17 -19.81 4.03
CA GLU A 43 43.20 -20.84 3.98
C GLU A 43 42.71 -22.02 4.81
N GLU A 44 42.42 -23.10 4.08
CA GLU A 44 42.14 -24.44 4.56
C GLU A 44 43.20 -24.86 5.58
N THR A 45 42.83 -25.06 6.84
CA THR A 45 43.42 -26.14 7.66
C THR A 45 42.43 -26.57 8.73
N GLU A 46 42.07 -27.84 8.64
CA GLU A 46 41.35 -28.64 9.61
C GLU A 46 42.08 -28.68 10.98
N GLU A 47 41.34 -29.04 12.03
CA GLU A 47 41.78 -29.52 13.36
C GLU A 47 41.63 -28.60 14.62
N VAL A 48 40.52 -28.84 15.35
CA VAL A 48 40.34 -29.08 16.82
C VAL A 48 41.01 -28.15 17.89
N PRO A 49 40.28 -27.67 18.93
CA PRO A 49 40.79 -26.85 20.08
C PRO A 49 41.40 -27.75 21.21
N PRO A 50 41.94 -27.30 22.38
CA PRO A 50 41.79 -26.00 23.09
C PRO A 50 43.07 -25.48 23.86
N ARG A 51 43.04 -24.23 24.36
CA ARG A 51 43.72 -23.77 25.61
C ARG A 51 43.44 -22.27 25.84
N SER A 52 42.65 -21.92 26.86
CA SER A 52 43.08 -21.39 28.18
C SER A 52 43.84 -20.08 28.09
N GLU A 53 43.21 -18.98 28.55
CA GLU A 53 43.55 -18.26 29.81
C GLU A 53 44.39 -17.01 29.44
N GLU A 54 44.22 -15.77 29.91
CA GLU A 54 43.57 -15.08 31.05
C GLU A 54 43.37 -13.61 30.62
N GLU A 55 42.43 -12.83 31.15
CA GLU A 55 42.59 -11.91 32.30
C GLU A 55 41.37 -10.94 32.33
N PRO A 56 41.14 -10.12 33.37
CA PRO A 56 40.90 -10.47 34.76
C PRO A 56 39.56 -9.90 35.27
N GLN A 57 39.20 -10.41 36.44
CA GLN A 57 37.95 -10.27 37.15
C GLN A 57 37.99 -9.14 38.19
N SER A 58 36.93 -8.34 38.28
CA SER A 58 36.46 -7.70 39.53
C SER A 58 34.94 -7.50 39.41
N LYS A 59 34.08 -8.41 39.92
CA LYS A 59 33.53 -8.50 41.30
C LYS A 59 33.08 -7.11 41.81
N GLN A 60 31.82 -6.85 42.20
CA GLN A 60 30.98 -7.53 43.22
C GLN A 60 29.47 -7.26 42.91
N GLN A 61 28.59 -8.28 42.90
CA GLN A 61 27.58 -8.67 43.93
C GLN A 61 26.50 -7.60 44.20
N GLU A 62 25.19 -7.83 44.34
CA GLU A 62 24.27 -8.97 44.52
C GLU A 62 22.86 -8.36 44.35
N THR A 63 21.80 -8.99 43.83
CA THR A 63 20.87 -9.81 44.63
C THR A 63 19.73 -10.31 43.74
N ILE A 64 19.76 -11.62 43.44
CA ILE A 64 18.69 -12.62 43.58
C ILE A 64 17.24 -12.17 43.29
N SER A 65 16.68 -12.69 42.19
CA SER A 65 15.44 -13.48 42.25
C SER A 65 15.33 -14.36 40.98
N ARG A 66 15.54 -15.67 41.14
CA ARG A 66 15.16 -16.69 40.15
C ARG A 66 13.92 -17.40 40.67
N LEU A 67 12.87 -17.45 39.85
CA LEU A 67 11.72 -18.35 39.99
C LEU A 67 11.77 -19.38 38.85
N PRO A 68 11.42 -20.66 39.07
CA PRO A 68 11.75 -21.76 38.17
C PRO A 68 10.61 -22.11 37.20
N GLY A 69 10.97 -22.39 35.96
CA GLY A 69 10.14 -23.18 35.04
C GLY A 69 9.69 -22.46 33.78
N GLU A 70 10.58 -22.37 32.78
CA GLU A 70 10.21 -22.45 31.36
C GLU A 70 11.41 -23.04 30.60
N PRO A 71 11.19 -23.86 29.56
CA PRO A 71 12.28 -24.46 28.79
C PRO A 71 13.12 -23.34 28.20
N GLU A 72 14.41 -23.30 28.57
CA GLU A 72 15.38 -22.37 27.98
C GLU A 72 15.43 -22.61 26.47
N LYS A 73 14.65 -21.84 25.72
CA LYS A 73 14.94 -21.55 24.32
C LYS A 73 16.16 -20.65 24.36
N THR A 74 17.32 -21.27 24.28
CA THR A 74 18.54 -20.61 23.81
C THR A 74 18.14 -19.72 22.63
N PRO A 75 18.35 -18.38 22.71
CA PRO A 75 17.92 -17.50 21.64
C PRO A 75 18.56 -18.01 20.35
N PRO A 76 17.77 -18.35 19.31
CA PRO A 76 18.31 -18.95 18.10
C PRO A 76 19.41 -18.04 17.57
N THR A 77 20.55 -18.64 17.24
CA THR A 77 21.72 -17.95 16.68
C THR A 77 21.24 -16.99 15.59
N PRO A 78 21.77 -15.77 15.46
CA PRO A 78 21.23 -14.76 14.51
C PRO A 78 21.01 -15.28 13.09
N VAL A 79 21.83 -16.25 12.66
CA VAL A 79 21.69 -16.96 11.37
C VAL A 79 20.39 -17.77 11.26
N VAL A 80 19.97 -18.45 12.33
CA VAL A 80 18.72 -19.21 12.40
C VAL A 80 17.51 -18.27 12.35
N GLN A 81 17.57 -17.12 13.03
CA GLN A 81 16.50 -16.12 12.97
C GLN A 81 16.34 -15.53 11.57
N LEU A 82 17.45 -15.26 10.88
CA LEU A 82 17.43 -14.81 9.48
C LEU A 82 16.84 -15.88 8.55
N GLY A 83 17.16 -17.16 8.78
CA GLY A 83 16.58 -18.28 8.04
C GLY A 83 15.06 -18.37 8.22
N LEU A 84 14.59 -18.25 9.47
CA LEU A 84 13.16 -18.24 9.78
C LEU A 84 12.43 -17.04 9.15
N LEU A 85 13.01 -15.84 9.24
CA LEU A 85 12.43 -14.64 8.62
C LEU A 85 12.41 -14.75 7.09
N ARG A 86 13.44 -15.34 6.47
CA ARG A 86 13.46 -15.59 5.03
C ARG A 86 12.34 -16.55 4.64
N ALA A 87 12.23 -17.69 5.32
CA ALA A 87 11.17 -18.67 5.07
C ALA A 87 9.77 -18.08 5.26
N GLU A 88 9.58 -17.27 6.30
CA GLU A 88 8.29 -16.58 6.52
C GLU A 88 8.02 -15.54 5.43
N THR A 89 9.04 -14.81 4.97
CA THR A 89 8.88 -13.87 3.86
C THR A 89 8.51 -14.59 2.57
N ASP A 90 9.16 -15.72 2.28
CA ASP A 90 8.85 -16.55 1.11
C ASP A 90 7.41 -17.06 1.19
N ARG A 91 6.99 -17.60 2.35
CA ARG A 91 5.60 -18.02 2.61
C ARG A 91 4.60 -16.90 2.39
N LEU A 92 4.87 -15.70 2.92
CA LEU A 92 3.97 -14.55 2.76
C LEU A 92 3.89 -14.08 1.30
N ARG A 93 4.98 -14.17 0.53
CA ARG A 93 4.93 -13.88 -0.91
C ARG A 93 4.05 -14.86 -1.66
N ASP A 94 4.12 -16.15 -1.33
CA ASP A 94 3.26 -17.17 -1.93
C ASP A 94 1.78 -16.92 -1.61
N VAL A 95 1.47 -16.60 -0.35
CA VAL A 95 0.10 -16.24 0.07
C VAL A 95 -0.39 -14.99 -0.65
N LEU A 96 0.44 -13.96 -0.81
CA LEU A 96 0.07 -12.74 -1.52
C LEU A 96 -0.19 -13.03 -3.01
N ALA A 97 0.66 -13.84 -3.65
CA ALA A 97 0.48 -14.22 -5.05
C ALA A 97 -0.82 -15.02 -5.26
N GLU A 98 -1.19 -15.90 -4.32
CA GLU A 98 -2.47 -16.61 -4.37
C GLU A 98 -3.64 -15.64 -4.23
N LYS A 99 -3.57 -14.70 -3.28
CA LYS A 99 -4.63 -13.69 -3.10
C LYS A 99 -4.75 -12.75 -4.29
N GLU A 100 -3.64 -12.39 -4.93
CA GLU A 100 -3.65 -11.64 -6.18
C GLU A 100 -4.39 -12.40 -7.29
N ARG A 101 -4.12 -13.70 -7.45
CA ARG A 101 -4.83 -14.56 -8.42
C ARG A 101 -6.33 -14.61 -8.14
N GLU A 102 -6.73 -14.79 -6.88
CA GLU A 102 -8.13 -14.80 -6.47
C GLU A 102 -8.83 -13.46 -6.81
N CYS A 103 -8.20 -12.33 -6.47
CA CYS A 103 -8.74 -11.01 -6.79
C CYS A 103 -8.86 -10.79 -8.30
N GLN A 104 -7.84 -11.16 -9.07
CA GLN A 104 -7.87 -11.08 -10.54
C GLN A 104 -9.01 -11.93 -11.12
N ALA A 105 -9.23 -13.15 -10.61
CA ALA A 105 -10.33 -14.01 -11.05
C ALA A 105 -11.70 -13.40 -10.75
N LEU A 106 -11.90 -12.82 -9.55
CA LEU A 106 -13.15 -12.14 -9.20
C LEU A 106 -13.44 -10.94 -10.11
N VAL A 107 -12.43 -10.15 -10.43
CA VAL A 107 -12.57 -9.00 -11.36
C VAL A 107 -12.95 -9.49 -12.76
N GLN A 108 -12.27 -10.51 -13.27
CA GLN A 108 -12.60 -11.10 -14.58
C GLN A 108 -14.03 -11.64 -14.60
N GLN A 109 -14.44 -12.35 -13.56
CA GLN A 109 -15.81 -12.86 -13.43
C GLN A 109 -16.85 -11.72 -13.37
N ALA A 110 -16.57 -10.64 -12.64
CA ALA A 110 -17.45 -9.47 -12.59
C ALA A 110 -17.58 -8.80 -13.96
N LEU A 111 -16.47 -8.66 -14.70
CA LEU A 111 -16.48 -8.12 -16.06
C LEU A 111 -17.24 -9.02 -17.04
N GLU A 112 -17.05 -10.34 -16.99
CA GLU A 112 -17.80 -11.29 -17.80
C GLU A 112 -19.29 -11.26 -17.49
N ARG A 113 -19.65 -11.14 -16.21
CA ARG A 113 -21.03 -11.00 -15.77
C ARG A 113 -21.66 -9.73 -16.35
N ILE A 114 -20.98 -8.59 -16.21
CA ILE A 114 -21.44 -7.32 -16.80
C ILE A 114 -21.53 -7.47 -18.32
N HIS A 115 -20.55 -8.08 -18.98
CA HIS A 115 -20.57 -8.28 -20.43
C HIS A 115 -21.76 -9.14 -20.88
N ARG A 116 -22.06 -10.23 -20.16
CA ARG A 116 -23.25 -11.07 -20.44
C ARG A 116 -24.54 -10.29 -20.20
N GLU A 117 -24.63 -9.54 -19.12
CA GLU A 117 -25.79 -8.70 -18.79
C GLU A 117 -25.99 -7.60 -19.86
N THR A 118 -24.92 -6.97 -20.35
CA THR A 118 -24.99 -6.00 -21.47
C THR A 118 -25.19 -6.64 -22.85
N GLY A 119 -24.66 -7.85 -23.05
CA GLY A 119 -24.69 -8.58 -24.34
C GLY A 119 -26.08 -9.12 -24.67
N THR A 120 -26.93 -9.34 -23.67
CA THR A 120 -28.37 -9.61 -23.87
C THR A 120 -29.16 -8.42 -24.39
N CYS A 121 -28.57 -7.22 -24.46
CA CYS A 121 -29.20 -6.01 -24.99
C CYS A 121 -28.58 -5.50 -26.31
N THR A 122 -27.79 -6.30 -27.01
CA THR A 122 -27.26 -5.95 -28.34
C THR A 122 -27.87 -6.82 -29.44
N LEU A 123 -29.14 -6.57 -29.75
CA LEU A 123 -29.72 -6.86 -31.06
C LEU A 123 -30.38 -5.58 -31.61
N ALA A 124 -29.54 -4.69 -32.11
CA ALA A 124 -29.77 -3.89 -33.32
C ALA A 124 -28.56 -2.96 -33.49
N PRO A 125 -27.82 -3.03 -34.62
CA PRO A 125 -27.01 -1.91 -35.05
C PRO A 125 -27.98 -0.81 -35.49
N GLU A 126 -28.32 0.09 -34.56
CA GLU A 126 -28.99 1.34 -34.92
C GLU A 126 -28.01 2.19 -35.76
N PRO A 127 -28.47 2.88 -36.82
CA PRO A 127 -27.62 3.66 -37.71
C PRO A 127 -26.96 4.83 -36.95
N PRO A 128 -26.00 5.55 -37.56
CA PRO A 128 -25.34 6.70 -36.93
C PRO A 128 -26.32 7.89 -36.83
N ALA A 129 -27.27 7.82 -35.90
CA ALA A 129 -28.17 8.91 -35.58
C ALA A 129 -27.42 9.84 -34.61
N ALA A 130 -26.86 10.91 -35.18
CA ALA A 130 -26.52 12.18 -34.56
C ALA A 130 -26.60 12.21 -33.02
N LEU A 131 -25.42 12.25 -32.37
CA LEU A 131 -25.17 12.63 -30.97
C LEU A 131 -26.43 13.13 -30.26
N THR A 132 -27.24 12.20 -29.75
CA THR A 132 -28.44 12.56 -28.99
C THR A 132 -27.93 13.15 -27.69
N VAL A 133 -27.91 14.48 -27.63
CA VAL A 133 -27.60 15.23 -26.41
C VAL A 133 -28.46 14.62 -25.31
N ASP A 134 -27.82 14.11 -24.26
CA ASP A 134 -28.50 13.46 -23.14
C ASP A 134 -29.41 14.49 -22.45
N GLN A 135 -30.66 14.56 -22.89
CA GLN A 135 -31.63 15.51 -22.37
C GLN A 135 -31.93 15.26 -20.89
N GLY A 136 -31.81 14.02 -20.44
CA GLY A 136 -31.95 13.66 -19.02
C GLY A 136 -30.85 14.30 -18.18
N LEU A 137 -29.60 14.28 -18.67
CA LEU A 137 -28.50 14.99 -18.03
C LEU A 137 -28.74 16.50 -17.97
N VAL A 138 -29.17 17.09 -19.10
CA VAL A 138 -29.43 18.54 -19.19
C VAL A 138 -30.50 18.96 -18.20
N GLN A 139 -31.64 18.27 -18.18
CA GLN A 139 -32.75 18.57 -17.26
C GLN A 139 -32.34 18.40 -15.80
N TRP A 140 -31.59 17.34 -15.49
CA TRP A 140 -31.12 17.08 -14.13
C TRP A 140 -30.17 18.20 -13.64
N LEU A 141 -29.20 18.59 -14.46
CA LEU A 141 -28.27 19.67 -14.12
C LEU A 141 -28.95 21.04 -14.04
N GLN A 142 -29.94 21.31 -14.88
CA GLN A 142 -30.78 22.51 -14.78
C GLN A 142 -31.54 22.56 -13.45
N GLY A 143 -32.09 21.42 -12.99
CA GLY A 143 -32.72 21.29 -11.68
C GLY A 143 -31.77 21.57 -10.50
N LEU A 144 -30.47 21.32 -10.69
CA LEU A 144 -29.42 21.67 -9.72
C LEU A 144 -28.91 23.12 -9.83
N ASN A 145 -29.54 23.92 -10.69
CA ASN A 145 -29.16 25.30 -10.99
C ASN A 145 -27.70 25.43 -11.46
N VAL A 146 -27.28 24.50 -12.32
CA VAL A 146 -25.99 24.52 -13.02
C VAL A 146 -26.11 25.38 -14.28
N ASP A 147 -25.13 26.23 -14.53
CA ASP A 147 -25.14 27.13 -15.69
C ASP A 147 -25.00 26.36 -17.01
N SER A 148 -25.61 26.88 -18.08
CA SER A 148 -25.60 26.25 -19.41
C SER A 148 -24.18 26.00 -19.93
N GLY A 149 -23.21 26.87 -19.61
CA GLY A 149 -21.81 26.69 -19.98
C GLY A 149 -21.19 25.45 -19.34
N THR A 150 -21.39 25.26 -18.03
CA THR A 150 -20.97 24.06 -17.30
C THR A 150 -21.66 22.79 -17.84
N ILE A 151 -22.95 22.87 -18.17
CA ILE A 151 -23.70 21.74 -18.77
C ILE A 151 -23.09 21.35 -20.13
N GLN A 152 -22.82 22.33 -21.00
CA GLN A 152 -22.21 22.10 -22.29
C GLN A 152 -20.80 21.50 -22.17
N MET A 153 -19.99 21.94 -21.18
CA MET A 153 -18.69 21.33 -20.93
C MET A 153 -18.81 19.85 -20.58
N LEU A 154 -19.76 19.47 -19.72
CA LEU A 154 -20.00 18.07 -19.38
C LEU A 154 -20.45 17.24 -20.59
N LEU A 155 -21.34 17.79 -21.42
CA LEU A 155 -21.79 17.14 -22.66
C LEU A 155 -20.64 16.98 -23.68
N ASN A 156 -19.79 17.99 -23.83
CA ASN A 156 -18.62 17.95 -24.70
C ASN A 156 -17.61 16.89 -24.27
N HIS A 157 -17.54 16.61 -22.96
CA HIS A 157 -16.76 15.51 -22.39
C HIS A 157 -17.49 14.15 -22.44
N SER A 158 -18.62 14.08 -23.15
CA SER A 158 -19.42 12.85 -23.32
C SER A 158 -19.93 12.26 -22.01
N PHE A 159 -20.09 13.08 -20.96
CA PHE A 159 -20.80 12.63 -19.77
C PHE A 159 -22.28 12.40 -20.10
N THR A 160 -22.79 11.26 -19.65
CA THR A 160 -24.23 10.97 -19.61
C THR A 160 -24.68 10.97 -18.15
N LEU A 161 -25.99 11.12 -17.92
CA LEU A 161 -26.57 11.02 -16.58
C LEU A 161 -26.24 9.67 -15.95
N HIS A 162 -26.28 8.60 -16.76
CA HIS A 162 -25.90 7.25 -16.32
C HIS A 162 -24.45 7.21 -15.81
N ILE A 163 -23.49 7.69 -16.60
CA ILE A 163 -22.06 7.72 -16.22
C ILE A 163 -21.87 8.52 -14.92
N LEU A 164 -22.52 9.67 -14.78
CA LEU A 164 -22.42 10.48 -13.56
C LEU A 164 -22.96 9.74 -12.34
N LEU A 165 -24.05 8.98 -12.48
CA LEU A 165 -24.68 8.29 -11.35
C LEU A 165 -24.06 6.94 -11.03
N THR A 166 -23.39 6.24 -11.95
CA THR A 166 -22.84 4.90 -11.70
C THR A 166 -21.34 4.89 -11.46
N CYS A 167 -20.53 5.58 -12.29
CA CYS A 167 -19.09 5.38 -12.32
C CYS A 167 -18.26 6.65 -12.15
N ALA A 168 -18.81 7.84 -12.37
CA ALA A 168 -18.05 9.08 -12.28
C ALA A 168 -17.43 9.27 -10.89
N THR A 169 -16.20 9.77 -10.90
CA THR A 169 -15.44 10.18 -9.73
C THR A 169 -15.43 11.71 -9.60
N ARG A 170 -14.93 12.20 -8.47
CA ARG A 170 -14.76 13.64 -8.28
C ARG A 170 -13.71 14.22 -9.24
N ASP A 171 -12.67 13.45 -9.54
CA ASP A 171 -11.58 13.86 -10.42
C ASP A 171 -12.04 14.01 -11.87
N ASP A 172 -12.97 13.17 -12.32
CA ASP A 172 -13.60 13.27 -13.64
C ASP A 172 -14.29 14.62 -13.85
N LEU A 173 -14.98 15.13 -12.82
CA LEU A 173 -15.58 16.47 -12.85
C LEU A 173 -14.52 17.57 -12.87
N ILE A 174 -13.42 17.41 -12.14
CA ILE A 174 -12.31 18.38 -12.14
C ILE A 174 -11.65 18.45 -13.52
N TYR A 175 -11.51 17.31 -14.19
CA TYR A 175 -10.95 17.21 -15.54
C TYR A 175 -11.73 18.04 -16.57
N THR A 176 -13.06 18.17 -16.41
CA THR A 176 -13.89 19.01 -17.28
C THR A 176 -13.66 20.51 -17.15
N ARG A 177 -12.78 20.94 -16.22
CA ARG A 177 -12.42 22.33 -15.95
C ARG A 177 -13.59 23.24 -15.55
N ILE A 178 -14.66 22.65 -15.02
CA ILE A 178 -15.77 23.43 -14.48
C ILE A 178 -15.36 24.05 -13.13
N ARG A 179 -16.02 25.15 -12.74
CA ARG A 179 -15.68 25.87 -11.51
C ARG A 179 -15.78 24.95 -10.29
N GLY A 180 -14.82 25.01 -9.37
CA GLY A 180 -14.78 24.14 -8.19
C GLY A 180 -16.04 24.17 -7.32
N GLY A 181 -16.74 25.31 -7.26
CA GLY A 181 -18.06 25.41 -6.63
C GLY A 181 -19.14 24.56 -7.32
N MET A 182 -19.14 24.49 -8.66
CA MET A 182 -20.02 23.59 -9.41
C MET A 182 -19.63 22.14 -9.22
N VAL A 183 -18.34 21.80 -9.23
CA VAL A 183 -17.87 20.44 -8.91
C VAL A 183 -18.46 19.99 -7.58
N CYS A 184 -18.39 20.82 -6.54
CA CYS A 184 -18.93 20.46 -5.22
C CYS A 184 -20.45 20.29 -5.21
N ARG A 185 -21.20 21.12 -5.95
CA ARG A 185 -22.67 21.01 -6.04
C ARG A 185 -23.08 19.73 -6.77
N ILE A 186 -22.51 19.50 -7.95
CA ILE A 186 -22.81 18.33 -8.78
C ILE A 186 -22.39 17.06 -8.05
N TRP A 187 -21.18 17.01 -7.49
CA TRP A 187 -20.68 15.85 -6.75
C TRP A 187 -21.57 15.51 -5.55
N ARG A 188 -22.04 16.52 -4.79
CA ARG A 188 -22.97 16.29 -3.67
C ARG A 188 -24.29 15.69 -4.16
N ALA A 189 -24.84 16.18 -5.27
CA ALA A 189 -26.07 15.65 -5.84
C ALA A 189 -25.91 14.22 -6.36
N ILE A 190 -24.76 13.90 -6.98
CA ILE A 190 -24.41 12.53 -7.39
C ILE A 190 -24.40 11.59 -6.18
N LEU A 191 -23.71 11.97 -5.11
CA LEU A 191 -23.64 11.14 -3.90
C LEU A 191 -25.02 10.94 -3.27
N ALA A 192 -25.84 11.99 -3.20
CA ALA A 192 -27.20 11.88 -2.66
C ALA A 192 -28.07 10.89 -3.47
N GLN A 193 -27.97 10.91 -4.79
CA GLN A 193 -28.67 9.98 -5.68
C GLN A 193 -28.16 8.54 -5.51
N ARG A 194 -26.83 8.35 -5.43
CA ARG A 194 -26.21 7.03 -5.19
C ARG A 194 -26.63 6.43 -3.85
N SER A 195 -26.72 7.25 -2.81
CA SER A 195 -27.15 6.81 -1.48
C SER A 195 -28.67 6.60 -1.38
N GLY A 196 -29.48 7.32 -2.16
CA GLY A 196 -30.94 7.19 -2.17
C GLY A 196 -31.48 6.08 -3.08
N SER A 197 -30.66 5.52 -3.97
CA SER A 197 -31.07 4.47 -4.92
C SER A 197 -31.01 3.04 -4.36
N THR A 198 -30.82 2.85 -3.05
CA THR A 198 -31.03 1.52 -2.45
C THR A 198 -32.52 1.20 -2.50
N PRO A 199 -32.97 0.11 -3.16
CA PRO A 199 -34.35 -0.31 -3.05
C PRO A 199 -34.61 -0.71 -1.59
N VAL A 200 -35.27 0.17 -0.85
CA VAL A 200 -35.85 -0.16 0.45
C VAL A 200 -36.97 -1.15 0.16
N THR A 201 -36.71 -2.44 0.38
CA THR A 201 -37.76 -3.44 0.52
C THR A 201 -38.61 -3.05 1.73
N PRO A 202 -39.89 -2.67 1.57
CA PRO A 202 -40.76 -2.46 2.71
C PRO A 202 -41.03 -3.83 3.33
N GLY A 203 -40.45 -4.06 4.51
CA GLY A 203 -40.68 -5.25 5.31
C GLY A 203 -42.17 -5.41 5.60
N GLN A 204 -42.68 -6.61 5.34
CA GLN A 204 -44.05 -6.99 5.64
C GLN A 204 -44.33 -6.84 7.15
N GLN A 205 -45.47 -6.22 7.38
CA GLN A 205 -46.21 -6.04 8.61
C GLN A 205 -46.55 -7.43 9.21
N GLU A 206 -45.88 -7.84 10.27
CA GLU A 206 -46.37 -8.89 11.16
C GLU A 206 -47.36 -8.23 12.12
N ALA A 207 -48.64 -8.52 11.90
CA ALA A 207 -49.72 -8.29 12.86
C ALA A 207 -49.82 -9.54 13.73
N GLU A 208 -49.67 -9.35 15.04
CA GLU A 208 -50.13 -10.29 16.07
C GLU A 208 -51.41 -9.72 16.70
#